data_AF-A0A6J4FD47-F1
#
_entry.id   AF-A0A6J4FD47-F1
#
_cell.length_a   1.000
_cell.length_b   1.000
_cell.length_c   1.000
_cell.angle_alpha   90.00
_cell.angle_beta   90.00
_cell.angle_gamma   90.00
#
_symmetry.space_group_name_H-M   'P 1'
#
loop_
_entity.id
_entity.type
_entity.pdbx_description
1 polymer ?
#
loop_
_entity_poly.entity_id
_entity_poly.type
_entity_poly.pdbx_seq_one_letter_code
_entity_poly.pdbx_strand_id
1 'polypeptide(L)'
;MEPDMSDASPDQTMILDALEQGLALRRAGVSDGALEVLSLIVDHFQDSEDPAHFEAVSRAMMGRAMALIDSEAEDEALEALDILLSRVRGHAGMVFRELRIVAAYEAAQLLGARDEHAQAADGFAFAIDQAQGDEPAAILHILAAAHVKLAVAQLYQDQVEATFATLDRLAERWPDSADPAIRHWVEEGSKMREALGEALAGK
;
A
#
# COMPACT_ATOMS: atom_id res chain seq x y z
N MET A 1 -17.98 23.96 2.78
CA MET A 1 -18.45 24.17 1.40
C MET A 1 -18.03 22.91 0.68
N GLU A 2 -18.93 21.93 0.66
CA GLU A 2 -18.71 20.69 -0.09
C GLU A 2 -18.69 21.06 -1.58
N PRO A 3 -17.77 20.50 -2.38
CA PRO A 3 -17.77 20.75 -3.81
C PRO A 3 -19.09 20.22 -4.40
N ASP A 4 -19.75 21.08 -5.16
CA ASP A 4 -20.96 20.72 -5.91
C ASP A 4 -20.60 19.66 -6.95
N MET A 5 -20.91 18.41 -6.67
CA MET A 5 -20.64 17.25 -7.54
C MET A 5 -21.54 17.25 -8.80
N SER A 6 -22.35 18.29 -9.01
CA SER A 6 -23.32 18.40 -10.11
C SER A 6 -22.75 18.94 -11.43
N ASP A 7 -21.46 19.32 -11.52
CA ASP A 7 -20.89 20.00 -12.70
C ASP A 7 -19.68 19.27 -13.33
N ALA A 8 -19.56 17.95 -13.11
CA ALA A 8 -18.51 17.15 -13.74
C ALA A 8 -18.66 17.15 -15.27
N SER A 9 -17.57 17.35 -16.01
CA SER A 9 -17.59 17.26 -17.47
C SER A 9 -17.99 15.84 -17.92
N PRO A 10 -18.51 15.66 -19.14
CA PRO A 10 -18.79 14.32 -19.68
C PRO A 10 -17.58 13.39 -19.66
N ASP A 11 -16.38 13.92 -19.93
CA ASP A 11 -15.13 13.15 -19.89
C ASP A 11 -14.76 12.75 -18.46
N GLN A 12 -14.97 13.65 -17.49
CA GLN A 12 -14.75 13.37 -16.08
C GLN A 12 -15.75 12.33 -15.54
N THR A 13 -17.00 12.34 -16.01
CA THR A 13 -17.98 11.32 -15.63
C THR A 13 -17.59 9.97 -16.23
N MET A 14 -17.18 9.94 -17.50
CA MET A 14 -16.77 8.73 -18.20
C MET A 14 -15.58 8.03 -17.55
N ILE A 15 -14.54 8.77 -17.14
CA ILE A 15 -13.36 8.19 -16.48
C ILE A 15 -13.69 7.65 -15.08
N LEU A 16 -14.57 8.32 -14.33
CA LEU A 16 -14.98 7.88 -13.00
C LEU A 16 -15.84 6.61 -13.07
N ASP A 17 -16.78 6.55 -14.01
CA ASP A 17 -17.60 5.36 -14.26
C ASP A 17 -16.75 4.16 -14.68
N ALA A 18 -15.80 4.37 -15.60
CA ALA A 18 -14.85 3.33 -16.02
C ALA A 18 -13.98 2.87 -14.85
N LEU A 19 -13.52 3.80 -14.00
CA LEU A 19 -12.72 3.47 -12.82
C LEU A 19 -13.52 2.62 -11.84
N GLU A 20 -14.78 3.00 -11.56
CA GLU A 20 -15.66 2.22 -10.70
C GLU A 20 -15.87 0.80 -11.26
N GLN A 21 -16.15 0.70 -12.57
CA GLN A 21 -16.32 -0.57 -13.26
C GLN A 21 -15.07 -1.45 -13.14
N GLY A 22 -13.88 -0.92 -13.46
CA GLY A 22 -12.63 -1.66 -13.40
C GLY A 22 -12.33 -2.17 -11.98
N LEU A 23 -12.53 -1.32 -10.97
CA LEU A 23 -12.35 -1.71 -9.56
C LEU A 23 -13.40 -2.74 -9.10
N ALA A 24 -14.64 -2.66 -9.61
CA ALA A 24 -15.68 -3.64 -9.32
C ALA A 24 -15.37 -5.02 -9.94
N LEU A 25 -14.87 -5.05 -11.18
CA LEU A 25 -14.42 -6.28 -11.84
C LEU A 25 -13.32 -6.97 -11.03
N ARG A 26 -12.33 -6.20 -10.54
CA ARG A 26 -11.27 -6.74 -9.69
C ARG A 26 -11.84 -7.36 -8.41
N ARG A 27 -12.72 -6.63 -7.69
CA ARG A 27 -13.37 -7.16 -6.47
C ARG A 27 -14.20 -8.42 -6.74
N ALA A 28 -14.70 -8.59 -7.96
CA ALA A 28 -15.44 -9.78 -8.38
C ALA A 28 -14.53 -10.95 -8.82
N GLY A 29 -13.20 -10.80 -8.79
CA GLY A 29 -12.24 -11.80 -9.24
C GLY A 29 -12.14 -11.92 -10.77
N VAL A 30 -12.60 -10.92 -11.51
CA VAL A 30 -12.53 -10.88 -12.98
C VAL A 30 -11.31 -10.07 -13.40
N SER A 31 -10.13 -10.58 -13.10
CA SER A 31 -8.86 -9.85 -13.22
C SER A 31 -8.58 -9.39 -14.66
N ASP A 32 -8.81 -10.22 -15.68
CA ASP A 32 -8.62 -9.85 -17.09
C ASP A 32 -9.50 -8.65 -17.49
N GLY A 33 -10.77 -8.66 -17.08
CA GLY A 33 -11.70 -7.55 -17.36
C GLY A 33 -11.31 -6.28 -16.60
N ALA A 34 -10.83 -6.41 -15.36
CA ALA A 34 -10.32 -5.27 -14.61
C ALA A 34 -9.08 -4.68 -15.26
N LEU A 35 -8.14 -5.53 -15.69
CA LEU A 35 -6.93 -5.13 -16.42
C LEU A 35 -7.28 -4.37 -17.69
N GLU A 36 -8.24 -4.86 -18.47
CA GLU A 36 -8.68 -4.21 -19.71
C GLU A 36 -9.23 -2.80 -19.43
N VAL A 37 -10.22 -2.68 -18.54
CA VAL A 37 -10.88 -1.39 -18.26
C VAL A 37 -9.91 -0.38 -17.63
N LEU A 38 -9.09 -0.82 -16.66
CA LEU A 38 -8.17 0.07 -15.96
C LEU A 38 -7.00 0.50 -16.86
N SER A 39 -6.55 -0.36 -17.77
CA SER A 39 -5.52 0.02 -18.75
C SER A 39 -6.02 1.06 -19.74
N LEU A 40 -7.29 0.95 -20.19
CA LEU A 40 -7.90 1.96 -21.06
C LEU A 40 -7.92 3.36 -20.43
N ILE A 41 -8.19 3.44 -19.12
CA ILE A 41 -8.13 4.71 -18.37
C ILE A 41 -6.72 5.29 -18.41
N VAL A 42 -5.71 4.47 -18.11
CA VAL A 42 -4.31 4.90 -18.13
C VAL A 42 -3.91 5.36 -19.53
N ASP A 43 -4.15 4.54 -20.55
CA ASP A 43 -3.75 4.82 -21.92
C ASP A 43 -4.36 6.11 -22.47
N HIS A 44 -5.62 6.38 -22.15
CA HIS A 44 -6.36 7.53 -22.68
C HIS A 44 -6.12 8.83 -21.90
N PHE A 45 -5.90 8.75 -20.58
CA PHE A 45 -5.89 9.92 -19.70
C PHE A 45 -4.56 10.20 -19.01
N GLN A 46 -3.52 9.37 -19.19
CA GLN A 46 -2.23 9.52 -18.48
C GLN A 46 -1.57 10.90 -18.62
N ASP A 47 -1.74 11.54 -19.78
CA ASP A 47 -1.16 12.83 -20.15
C ASP A 47 -2.10 14.02 -19.90
N SER A 48 -3.26 13.77 -19.28
CA SER A 48 -4.22 14.85 -19.00
C SER A 48 -3.70 15.81 -17.93
N GLU A 49 -3.85 17.11 -18.18
CA GLU A 49 -3.54 18.18 -17.22
C GLU A 49 -4.65 18.38 -16.15
N ASP A 50 -5.80 17.70 -16.30
CA ASP A 50 -6.89 17.77 -15.32
C ASP A 50 -6.49 17.04 -14.02
N PRO A 51 -6.47 17.72 -12.86
CA PRO A 51 -6.17 17.09 -11.58
C PRO A 51 -7.08 15.90 -11.24
N ALA A 52 -8.35 15.93 -11.64
CA ALA A 52 -9.29 14.83 -11.42
C ALA A 52 -8.92 13.60 -12.26
N HIS A 53 -8.46 13.81 -13.50
CA HIS A 53 -7.94 12.73 -14.34
C HIS A 53 -6.65 12.16 -13.75
N PHE A 54 -5.75 13.01 -13.24
CA PHE A 54 -4.53 12.55 -12.60
C PHE A 54 -4.83 11.61 -11.41
N GLU A 55 -5.79 11.98 -10.55
CA GLU A 55 -6.23 11.13 -9.45
C GLU A 55 -6.84 9.82 -9.97
N ALA A 56 -7.79 9.90 -10.91
CA ALA A 56 -8.45 8.73 -11.46
C ALA A 56 -7.48 7.75 -12.13
N VAL A 57 -6.52 8.25 -12.91
CA VAL A 57 -5.43 7.45 -13.50
C VAL A 57 -4.57 6.82 -12.42
N SER A 58 -4.20 7.54 -11.36
CA SER A 58 -3.37 7.00 -10.28
C SER A 58 -4.10 5.86 -9.53
N ARG A 59 -5.41 6.01 -9.31
CA ARG A 59 -6.26 4.94 -8.75
C ARG A 59 -6.42 3.77 -9.73
N ALA A 60 -6.50 4.03 -11.03
CA ALA A 60 -6.56 2.99 -12.05
C ALA A 60 -5.26 2.18 -12.10
N MET A 61 -4.10 2.83 -12.04
CA MET A 61 -2.78 2.18 -11.97
C MET A 61 -2.68 1.29 -10.73
N MET A 62 -3.13 1.75 -9.57
CA MET A 62 -3.21 0.91 -8.36
C MET A 62 -4.13 -0.29 -8.57
N GLY A 63 -5.33 -0.09 -9.11
CA GLY A 63 -6.27 -1.17 -9.39
C GLY A 63 -5.69 -2.20 -10.37
N ARG A 64 -4.94 -1.76 -11.38
CA ARG A 64 -4.26 -2.60 -12.37
C ARG A 64 -3.14 -3.41 -11.71
N ALA A 65 -2.28 -2.78 -10.91
CA ALA A 65 -1.24 -3.48 -10.15
C ALA A 65 -1.83 -4.58 -9.25
N MET A 66 -2.96 -4.30 -8.61
CA MET A 66 -3.65 -5.29 -7.79
C MET A 66 -4.23 -6.44 -8.62
N ALA A 67 -4.81 -6.17 -9.79
CA ALA A 67 -5.30 -7.22 -10.67
C ALA A 67 -4.17 -8.11 -11.23
N LEU A 68 -2.96 -7.56 -11.42
CA LEU A 68 -1.76 -8.33 -11.76
C LEU A 68 -1.35 -9.26 -10.60
N ILE A 69 -1.35 -8.76 -9.37
CA ILE A 69 -1.10 -9.58 -8.16
C ILE A 69 -2.14 -10.69 -8.04
N ASP A 70 -3.43 -10.37 -8.20
CA ASP A 70 -4.54 -11.33 -8.16
C ASP A 70 -4.40 -12.42 -9.25
N SER A 71 -3.62 -12.15 -10.31
CA SER A 71 -3.36 -13.06 -11.44
C SER A 71 -1.96 -13.68 -11.39
N GLU A 72 -1.22 -13.53 -10.29
CA GLU A 72 0.15 -14.03 -10.09
C GLU A 72 1.19 -13.47 -11.10
N ALA A 73 0.88 -12.34 -11.74
CA ALA A 73 1.79 -11.61 -12.65
C ALA A 73 2.67 -10.62 -11.87
N GLU A 74 3.51 -11.16 -10.99
CA GLU A 74 4.23 -10.37 -9.98
C GLU A 74 5.27 -9.39 -10.56
N ASP A 75 5.95 -9.74 -11.66
CA ASP A 75 6.95 -8.85 -12.29
C ASP A 75 6.28 -7.60 -12.85
N GLU A 76 5.20 -7.79 -13.60
CA GLU A 76 4.39 -6.72 -14.14
C GLU A 76 3.73 -5.90 -13.02
N ALA A 77 3.34 -6.54 -11.91
CA ALA A 77 2.80 -5.84 -10.75
C ALA A 77 3.84 -4.93 -10.11
N LEU A 78 5.07 -5.42 -9.88
CA LEU A 78 6.16 -4.61 -9.34
C LEU A 78 6.47 -3.40 -10.23
N GLU A 79 6.55 -3.60 -11.54
CA GLU A 79 6.74 -2.51 -12.50
C GLU A 79 5.58 -1.49 -12.40
N ALA A 80 4.34 -1.96 -12.37
CA ALA A 80 3.17 -1.07 -12.25
C ALA A 80 3.17 -0.27 -10.94
N LEU A 81 3.57 -0.88 -9.82
CA LEU A 81 3.67 -0.23 -8.52
C LEU A 81 4.79 0.82 -8.49
N ASP A 82 5.96 0.55 -9.08
CA ASP A 82 7.06 1.52 -9.18
C ASP A 82 6.69 2.74 -10.03
N ILE A 83 6.04 2.50 -11.18
CA ILE A 83 5.54 3.58 -12.03
C ILE A 83 4.51 4.43 -11.26
N LEU A 84 3.59 3.80 -10.51
CA LEU A 84 2.62 4.52 -9.69
C LEU A 84 3.32 5.35 -8.61
N LEU A 85 4.24 4.76 -7.84
CA LEU A 85 4.99 5.46 -6.78
C LEU A 85 5.75 6.66 -7.33
N SER A 86 6.34 6.53 -8.51
CA SER A 86 6.99 7.62 -9.23
C SER A 86 6.00 8.70 -9.67
N ARG A 87 4.83 8.31 -10.19
CA ARG A 87 3.77 9.23 -10.62
C ARG A 87 3.26 10.08 -9.45
N VAL A 88 2.92 9.46 -8.32
CA VAL A 88 2.34 10.18 -7.17
C VAL A 88 3.39 10.78 -6.23
N ARG A 89 4.68 10.74 -6.61
CA ARG A 89 5.78 11.30 -5.82
C ARG A 89 5.61 12.81 -5.68
N GLY A 90 5.66 13.31 -4.45
CA GLY A 90 5.56 14.75 -4.18
C GLY A 90 4.14 15.32 -4.25
N HIS A 91 3.14 14.55 -4.67
CA HIS A 91 1.75 14.97 -4.62
C HIS A 91 1.21 14.97 -3.18
N ALA A 92 0.56 16.06 -2.80
CA ALA A 92 -0.05 16.24 -1.49
C ALA A 92 -1.54 15.86 -1.53
N GLY A 93 -2.08 15.46 -0.38
CA GLY A 93 -3.47 15.03 -0.26
C GLY A 93 -3.58 13.59 0.23
N MET A 94 -4.71 13.29 0.87
CA MET A 94 -4.95 11.99 1.50
C MET A 94 -4.90 10.86 0.48
N VAL A 95 -5.56 11.01 -0.68
CA VAL A 95 -5.58 9.98 -1.74
C VAL A 95 -4.18 9.59 -2.20
N PHE A 96 -3.29 10.56 -2.48
CA PHE A 96 -1.93 10.25 -2.93
C PHE A 96 -1.06 9.68 -1.81
N ARG A 97 -1.29 10.09 -0.56
CA ARG A 97 -0.62 9.49 0.60
C ARG A 97 -1.02 8.03 0.75
N GLU A 98 -2.31 7.72 0.67
CA GLU A 98 -2.82 6.34 0.70
C GLU A 98 -2.25 5.50 -0.44
N LEU A 99 -2.22 6.02 -1.67
CA LEU A 99 -1.62 5.34 -2.80
C LEU A 99 -0.14 5.01 -2.57
N ARG A 100 0.64 5.94 -1.99
CA ARG A 100 2.04 5.68 -1.64
C ARG A 100 2.19 4.60 -0.58
N ILE A 101 1.37 4.63 0.48
CA ILE A 101 1.40 3.64 1.56
C ILE A 101 1.09 2.25 1.00
N VAL A 102 -0.03 2.12 0.29
CA VAL A 102 -0.48 0.83 -0.22
C VAL A 102 0.47 0.31 -1.28
N ALA A 103 0.94 1.17 -2.21
CA ALA A 103 1.79 0.69 -3.30
C ALA A 103 3.16 0.21 -2.81
N ALA A 104 3.75 0.94 -1.86
CA ALA A 104 5.00 0.54 -1.26
C ALA A 104 4.86 -0.73 -0.40
N TYR A 105 3.74 -0.86 0.33
CA TYR A 105 3.45 -2.07 1.09
C TYR A 105 3.32 -3.31 0.18
N GLU A 106 2.56 -3.22 -0.91
CA GLU A 106 2.39 -4.34 -1.84
C GLU A 106 3.68 -4.67 -2.59
N ALA A 107 4.45 -3.67 -3.01
CA ALA A 107 5.75 -3.91 -3.64
C ALA A 107 6.72 -4.60 -2.66
N ALA A 108 6.77 -4.16 -1.41
CA ALA A 108 7.60 -4.78 -0.38
C ALA A 108 7.20 -6.22 -0.07
N GLN A 109 5.90 -6.54 -0.14
CA GLN A 109 5.39 -7.90 0.01
C GLN A 109 5.91 -8.82 -1.10
N LEU A 110 5.80 -8.39 -2.36
CA LEU A 110 6.30 -9.14 -3.52
C LEU A 110 7.82 -9.35 -3.45
N LEU A 111 8.57 -8.30 -3.11
CA LEU A 111 10.03 -8.38 -2.93
C LEU A 111 10.40 -9.33 -1.79
N GLY A 112 9.67 -9.28 -0.68
CA GLY A 112 9.87 -10.18 0.45
C GLY A 112 9.65 -11.66 0.10
N ALA A 113 8.66 -11.95 -0.75
CA ALA A 113 8.39 -13.29 -1.26
C ALA A 113 9.51 -13.82 -2.19
N ARG A 114 10.34 -12.93 -2.73
CA ARG A 114 11.50 -13.23 -3.59
C ARG A 114 12.83 -13.28 -2.83
N ASP A 115 12.77 -13.27 -1.50
CA ASP A 115 13.93 -13.16 -0.62
C ASP A 115 14.75 -11.85 -0.82
N GLU A 116 14.15 -10.83 -1.45
CA GLU A 116 14.75 -9.49 -1.61
C GLU A 116 14.52 -8.64 -0.35
N HIS A 117 14.97 -9.15 0.80
CA HIS A 117 14.61 -8.62 2.12
C HIS A 117 15.08 -7.18 2.38
N ALA A 118 16.19 -6.75 1.77
CA ALA A 118 16.66 -5.36 1.89
C ALA A 118 15.69 -4.38 1.21
N GLN A 119 15.34 -4.65 -0.04
CA GLN A 119 14.37 -3.85 -0.79
C GLN A 119 12.97 -3.91 -0.17
N ALA A 120 12.56 -5.07 0.36
CA ALA A 120 11.31 -5.21 1.10
C ALA A 120 11.31 -4.35 2.37
N ALA A 121 12.39 -4.35 3.15
CA ALA A 121 12.52 -3.50 4.33
C ALA A 121 12.41 -2.01 3.97
N ASP A 122 13.09 -1.57 2.91
CA ASP A 122 13.00 -0.19 2.43
C ASP A 122 11.56 0.20 2.05
N GLY A 123 10.83 -0.68 1.35
CA GLY A 123 9.44 -0.44 0.98
C GLY A 123 8.48 -0.37 2.17
N PHE A 124 8.60 -1.29 3.14
CA PHE A 124 7.78 -1.24 4.36
C PHE A 124 8.08 0.00 5.21
N ALA A 125 9.36 0.36 5.37
CA ALA A 125 9.76 1.57 6.09
C ALA A 125 9.21 2.82 5.40
N PHE A 126 9.31 2.90 4.06
CA PHE A 126 8.74 4.00 3.30
C PHE A 126 7.22 4.12 3.52
N ALA A 127 6.48 3.01 3.48
CA ALA A 127 5.04 3.00 3.73
C ALA A 127 4.70 3.55 5.13
N ILE A 128 5.45 3.14 6.15
CA ILE A 128 5.29 3.62 7.53
C ILE A 128 5.56 5.13 7.62
N ASP A 129 6.64 5.60 6.99
CA ASP A 129 7.06 7.00 7.03
C ASP A 129 6.10 7.96 6.31
N GLN A 130 5.24 7.45 5.43
CA GLN A 130 4.20 8.26 4.81
C GLN A 130 3.08 8.66 5.78
N ALA A 131 2.87 7.93 6.88
CA ALA A 131 1.71 8.10 7.75
C ALA A 131 1.73 9.43 8.54
N GLN A 132 0.59 10.11 8.58
CA GLN A 132 0.40 11.39 9.28
C GLN A 132 -0.48 11.29 10.54
N GLY A 133 -1.09 10.13 10.79
CA GLY A 133 -1.92 9.88 11.97
C GLY A 133 -3.41 10.18 11.76
N ASP A 134 -3.81 10.61 10.56
CA ASP A 134 -5.19 10.88 10.15
C ASP A 134 -5.71 9.84 9.14
N GLU A 135 -4.97 8.74 8.93
CA GLU A 135 -5.30 7.71 7.97
C GLU A 135 -6.62 6.98 8.30
N PRO A 136 -7.39 6.56 7.27
CA PRO A 136 -8.54 5.68 7.47
C PRO A 136 -8.14 4.33 8.10
N ALA A 137 -9.10 3.69 8.78
CA ALA A 137 -8.87 2.41 9.48
C ALA A 137 -8.23 1.31 8.60
N ALA A 138 -8.63 1.21 7.32
CA ALA A 138 -8.06 0.26 6.38
C ALA A 138 -6.55 0.48 6.16
N ILE A 139 -6.10 1.74 6.13
CA ILE A 139 -4.69 2.10 5.96
C ILE A 139 -3.93 1.93 7.28
N LEU A 140 -4.56 2.21 8.43
CA LEU A 140 -3.96 1.94 9.74
C LEU A 140 -3.67 0.44 9.93
N HIS A 141 -4.54 -0.45 9.45
CA HIS A 141 -4.29 -1.88 9.43
C HIS A 141 -3.04 -2.23 8.59
N ILE A 142 -2.93 -1.69 7.38
CA ILE A 142 -1.75 -1.88 6.51
C ILE A 142 -0.47 -1.40 7.21
N LEU A 143 -0.50 -0.23 7.84
CA LEU A 143 0.64 0.32 8.56
C LEU A 143 1.04 -0.55 9.75
N ALA A 144 0.09 -1.10 10.51
CA ALA A 144 0.38 -2.03 11.61
C ALA A 144 1.04 -3.33 11.09
N ALA A 145 0.50 -3.89 10.00
CA ALA A 145 1.09 -5.05 9.33
C ALA A 145 2.51 -4.76 8.81
N ALA A 146 2.73 -3.58 8.23
CA ALA A 146 4.00 -3.14 7.70
C ALA A 146 5.10 -3.11 8.76
N HIS A 147 4.81 -2.73 10.01
CA HIS A 147 5.81 -2.75 11.08
C HIS A 147 6.29 -4.18 11.38
N VAL A 148 5.37 -5.14 11.50
CA VAL A 148 5.75 -6.54 11.76
C VAL A 148 6.52 -7.11 10.58
N LYS A 149 6.10 -6.82 9.34
CA LYS A 149 6.78 -7.29 8.13
C LYS A 149 8.15 -6.64 7.93
N LEU A 150 8.29 -5.37 8.27
CA LEU A 150 9.59 -4.69 8.34
C LEU A 150 10.52 -5.38 9.35
N ALA A 151 10.01 -5.67 10.56
CA ALA A 151 10.78 -6.37 11.58
C ALA A 151 11.26 -7.75 11.08
N VAL A 152 10.42 -8.51 10.39
CA VAL A 152 10.83 -9.78 9.73
C VAL A 152 11.94 -9.54 8.70
N ALA A 153 11.76 -8.58 7.79
CA ALA A 153 12.74 -8.27 6.75
C ALA A 153 14.09 -7.78 7.34
N GLN A 154 14.07 -7.07 8.46
CA GLN A 154 15.24 -6.65 9.22
C GLN A 154 15.97 -7.84 9.86
N LEU A 155 15.24 -8.82 10.40
CA LEU A 155 15.83 -10.04 10.96
C LEU A 155 16.58 -10.88 9.92
N TYR A 156 16.05 -10.99 8.70
CA TYR A 156 16.76 -11.66 7.59
C TYR A 156 18.08 -10.97 7.21
N GLN A 157 18.26 -9.72 7.61
CA GLN A 157 19.48 -8.93 7.40
C GLN A 157 20.33 -8.81 8.68
N ASP A 158 20.04 -9.61 9.72
CA ASP A 158 20.69 -9.55 11.03
C ASP A 158 20.61 -8.16 11.72
N GLN A 159 19.63 -7.33 11.35
CA GLN A 159 19.43 -5.98 11.92
C GLN A 159 18.60 -6.03 13.20
N VAL A 160 19.12 -6.71 14.22
CA VAL A 160 18.42 -6.99 15.49
C VAL A 160 18.00 -5.70 16.21
N GLU A 161 18.87 -4.70 16.32
CA GLU A 161 18.54 -3.44 16.99
C GLU A 161 17.41 -2.68 16.28
N ALA A 162 17.48 -2.62 14.95
CA ALA A 162 16.43 -2.02 14.14
C ALA A 162 15.10 -2.77 14.29
N THR A 163 15.16 -4.11 14.38
CA THR A 163 13.99 -4.96 14.62
C THR A 163 13.29 -4.58 15.94
N PHE A 164 14.04 -4.49 17.04
CA PHE A 164 13.47 -4.05 18.33
C PHE A 164 12.85 -2.66 18.22
N ALA A 165 13.56 -1.70 17.61
CA ALA A 165 13.05 -0.35 17.44
C ALA A 165 11.74 -0.31 16.62
N THR A 166 11.63 -1.11 15.57
CA THR A 166 10.40 -1.25 14.77
C THR A 166 9.23 -1.78 15.60
N LEU A 167 9.47 -2.84 16.38
CA LEU A 167 8.44 -3.48 17.21
C LEU A 167 8.02 -2.59 18.38
N ASP A 168 8.96 -1.85 18.98
CA ASP A 168 8.68 -0.86 20.01
C ASP A 168 7.81 0.28 19.46
N ARG A 169 8.13 0.82 18.28
CA ARG A 169 7.31 1.85 17.61
C ARG A 169 5.89 1.36 17.32
N LEU A 170 5.72 0.10 16.91
CA LEU A 170 4.40 -0.49 16.69
C LEU A 170 3.56 -0.46 17.98
N ALA A 171 4.14 -0.91 19.10
CA ALA A 171 3.48 -0.92 20.39
C ALA A 171 3.19 0.49 20.92
N GLU A 172 4.13 1.43 20.76
CA GLU A 172 3.96 2.83 21.17
C GLU A 172 2.88 3.55 20.36
N ARG A 173 2.73 3.23 19.08
CA ARG A 173 1.73 3.86 18.21
C ARG A 173 0.31 3.38 18.50
N TRP A 174 0.14 2.13 18.92
CA TRP A 174 -1.17 1.53 19.18
C TRP A 174 -1.21 0.71 20.48
N PRO A 175 -0.96 1.33 21.65
CA PRO A 175 -0.82 0.60 22.92
C PRO A 175 -2.11 -0.11 23.33
N ASP A 176 -3.27 0.47 23.03
CA ASP A 176 -4.59 -0.03 23.45
C ASP A 176 -5.63 0.10 22.31
N SER A 177 -5.25 -0.25 21.08
CA SER A 177 -6.16 -0.09 19.94
C SER A 177 -7.47 -0.89 20.11
N ALA A 178 -8.59 -0.22 19.90
CA ALA A 178 -9.91 -0.87 19.89
C ALA A 178 -10.17 -1.64 18.57
N ASP A 179 -9.36 -1.41 17.53
CA ASP A 179 -9.47 -2.11 16.24
C ASP A 179 -8.88 -3.54 16.34
N PRO A 180 -9.67 -4.59 16.09
CA PRO A 180 -9.19 -5.98 16.18
C PRO A 180 -8.04 -6.31 15.22
N ALA A 181 -8.01 -5.72 14.03
CA ALA A 181 -6.97 -5.98 13.05
C ALA A 181 -5.64 -5.35 13.48
N ILE A 182 -5.69 -4.14 14.05
CA ILE A 182 -4.50 -3.48 14.61
C ILE A 182 -4.00 -4.24 15.85
N ARG A 183 -4.90 -4.66 16.75
CA ARG A 183 -4.50 -5.47 17.92
C ARG A 183 -3.77 -6.75 17.53
N HIS A 184 -4.26 -7.44 16.51
CA HIS A 184 -3.61 -8.65 16.02
C HIS A 184 -2.13 -8.39 15.68
N TRP A 185 -1.82 -7.33 14.94
CA TRP A 185 -0.44 -7.02 14.58
C TRP A 185 0.41 -6.55 15.76
N VAL A 186 -0.15 -5.76 16.68
CA VAL A 186 0.54 -5.36 17.92
C VAL A 186 0.89 -6.58 18.77
N GLU A 187 -0.03 -7.54 18.89
CA GLU A 187 0.22 -8.80 19.60
C GLU A 187 1.30 -9.65 18.92
N GLU A 188 1.25 -9.81 17.59
CA GLU A 188 2.28 -10.52 16.83
C GLU A 188 3.66 -9.86 16.97
N GLY A 189 3.71 -8.54 16.89
CA GLY A 189 4.94 -7.79 17.10
C GLY A 189 5.49 -7.94 18.52
N SER A 190 4.62 -7.93 19.53
CA SER A 190 5.00 -8.14 20.93
C SER A 190 5.60 -9.53 21.15
N LYS A 191 4.96 -10.59 20.63
CA LYS A 191 5.47 -11.97 20.71
C LYS A 191 6.82 -12.11 20.02
N MET A 192 6.96 -11.53 18.83
CA MET A 192 8.22 -11.55 18.07
C MET A 192 9.35 -10.87 18.86
N ARG A 193 9.05 -9.72 19.47
CA ARG A 193 9.98 -8.97 20.29
C ARG A 193 10.45 -9.76 21.51
N GLU A 194 9.52 -10.40 22.22
CA GLU A 194 9.81 -11.24 23.38
C GLU A 194 10.68 -12.43 23.00
N ALA A 195 10.28 -13.19 21.98
CA ALA A 195 11.01 -14.36 21.50
C ALA A 195 12.45 -14.01 21.07
N LEU A 196 12.63 -12.87 20.38
CA LEU A 196 13.96 -12.38 20.00
C LEU A 196 14.82 -12.04 21.24
N GLY A 197 14.23 -11.41 22.25
CA GLY A 197 14.92 -11.10 23.51
C GLY A 197 15.37 -12.34 24.26
N GLU A 198 14.51 -13.34 24.38
CA GLU A 198 14.83 -14.63 25.00
C GLU A 198 15.95 -15.37 24.24
N ALA A 199 15.86 -15.40 22.91
CA ALA A 199 16.86 -16.03 22.05
C ALA A 199 18.25 -15.39 22.17
N LEU A 200 18.31 -14.08 22.47
CA LEU A 200 19.58 -13.37 22.68
C LEU A 200 20.12 -13.52 24.11
N ALA A 201 19.24 -13.60 25.12
CA ALA A 201 19.65 -13.79 26.51
C ALA A 201 20.15 -15.22 26.80
N GLY A 202 19.74 -16.20 26.00
CA GLY A 202 20.18 -17.59 26.08
C GLY A 202 21.47 -17.92 25.31
N LYS A 203 22.07 -16.94 24.62
CA LYS A 203 23.38 -17.06 23.95
C LYS A 203 24.50 -16.56 24.86
#